data_AF-A0A4R2D330-F1
#
_entry.id   AF-A0A4R2D330-F1
#
_cell.length_a   1.000
_cell.length_b   1.000
_cell.length_c   1.000
_cell.angle_alpha   90.00
_cell.angle_beta   90.00
_cell.angle_gamma   90.00
#
_symmetry.space_group_name_H-M   'P 1'
#
loop_
_entity.id
_entity.type
_entity.pdbx_description
1 polymer ?
#
loop_
_entity_poly.entity_id
_entity_poly.type
_entity_poly.pdbx_seq_one_letter_code
_entity_poly.pdbx_strand_id
1 'polypeptide(L)'
;MNLAGKFRMGDRVRKHSGSWWEGRVVGFYSTAQTPAGYCVQLDTVPNGPVQIYPEAALVAIKTPVHVPGGMPSEPKTAEALAHIIDCAKVQIAPIITSGGGDA
;
A
#
# COMPACT_ATOMS: atom_id res chain seq x y z
N MET A 1 -22.54 -3.47 -16.99
CA MET A 1 -21.54 -2.48 -16.54
C MET A 1 -20.17 -3.10 -16.64
N ASN A 2 -19.27 -2.54 -17.45
CA ASN A 2 -17.90 -3.01 -17.54
C ASN A 2 -17.10 -2.33 -16.42
N LEU A 3 -17.11 -2.92 -15.22
CA LEU A 3 -16.35 -2.43 -14.06
C LEU A 3 -14.89 -2.89 -14.17
N ALA A 4 -14.20 -2.45 -15.22
CA ALA A 4 -12.76 -2.66 -15.33
C ALA A 4 -12.07 -1.70 -14.34
N GLY A 5 -11.97 -2.14 -13.08
CA GLY A 5 -11.19 -1.44 -12.06
C GLY A 5 -9.75 -1.24 -12.51
N LYS A 6 -9.11 -0.15 -12.07
CA LYS A 6 -7.74 0.24 -12.44
C LYS A 6 -6.68 -0.84 -12.17
N PHE A 7 -6.89 -1.71 -11.18
CA PHE A 7 -5.96 -2.79 -10.80
C PHE A 7 -6.64 -4.15 -10.80
N ARG A 8 -5.86 -5.21 -10.93
CA ARG A 8 -6.29 -6.61 -10.93
C ARG A 8 -5.68 -7.38 -9.76
N MET A 9 -6.24 -8.55 -9.45
CA MET A 9 -5.67 -9.48 -8.48
C MET A 9 -4.19 -9.74 -8.78
N GLY A 10 -3.35 -9.65 -7.75
CA GLY A 10 -1.90 -9.85 -7.84
C GLY A 10 -1.08 -8.64 -8.31
N ASP A 11 -1.71 -7.58 -8.83
CA ASP A 11 -1.00 -6.36 -9.21
C ASP A 11 -0.29 -5.76 -7.99
N ARG A 12 0.95 -5.32 -8.19
CA ARG A 12 1.75 -4.68 -7.14
C ARG A 12 1.45 -3.19 -7.09
N VAL A 13 1.04 -2.71 -5.92
CA VAL A 13 0.57 -1.34 -5.71
C VAL A 13 1.20 -0.76 -4.45
N ARG A 14 1.23 0.57 -4.38
CA ARG A 14 1.54 1.31 -3.15
C ARG A 14 0.60 2.48 -2.96
N LYS A 15 0.50 2.95 -1.73
CA LYS A 15 -0.07 4.27 -1.46
C LYS A 15 0.80 5.36 -2.07
N HIS A 16 0.17 6.39 -2.63
CA HIS A 16 0.91 7.54 -3.16
C HIS A 16 1.11 8.67 -2.15
N SER A 17 0.42 8.63 -1.00
CA SER A 17 0.51 9.66 0.06
C SER A 17 0.11 9.12 1.44
N GLY A 18 0.50 9.87 2.49
CA GLY A 18 0.26 9.52 3.88
C GLY A 18 1.10 8.32 4.34
N SER A 19 0.59 7.54 5.30
CA SER A 19 1.31 6.38 5.83
C SER A 19 1.68 5.37 4.74
N TRP A 20 2.83 4.73 4.88
CA TRP A 20 3.33 3.76 3.93
C TRP A 20 2.46 2.51 3.86
N TRP A 21 2.25 2.03 2.63
CA TRP A 21 1.77 0.68 2.35
C TRP A 21 2.18 0.28 0.93
N GLU A 22 2.77 -0.89 0.79
CA GLU A 22 3.15 -1.49 -0.48
C GLU A 22 2.88 -2.99 -0.43
N GLY A 23 2.32 -3.53 -1.50
CA GLY A 23 1.93 -4.93 -1.53
C GLY A 23 1.19 -5.32 -2.80
N ARG A 24 0.41 -6.40 -2.71
CA ARG A 24 -0.35 -6.95 -3.82
C ARG A 24 -1.84 -6.88 -3.59
N VAL A 25 -2.59 -6.64 -4.66
CA VAL A 25 -4.06 -6.71 -4.62
C VAL A 25 -4.50 -8.15 -4.37
N VAL A 26 -5.27 -8.35 -3.31
CA VAL A 26 -5.82 -9.66 -2.89
C VAL A 26 -7.35 -9.67 -2.77
N GLY A 27 -8.01 -8.56 -3.10
CA GLY A 27 -9.46 -8.47 -3.10
C GLY A 27 -9.94 -7.09 -3.52
N PHE A 28 -11.25 -6.97 -3.68
CA PHE A 28 -11.94 -5.74 -4.08
C PHE A 28 -13.10 -5.48 -3.11
N TYR A 29 -13.42 -4.20 -2.91
CA TYR A 29 -14.61 -3.79 -2.16
C TYR A 29 -15.28 -2.59 -2.82
N SER A 30 -16.56 -2.41 -2.51
CA SER A 30 -17.34 -1.26 -2.95
C SER A 30 -18.33 -0.87 -1.86
N THR A 31 -18.43 0.43 -1.58
CA THR A 31 -19.41 1.03 -0.69
C THR A 31 -19.97 2.30 -1.34
N ALA A 32 -21.03 2.89 -0.77
CA ALA A 32 -21.54 4.17 -1.25
C ALA A 32 -20.48 5.29 -1.21
N GLN A 33 -19.63 5.30 -0.18
CA GLN A 33 -18.55 6.29 -0.01
C GLN A 33 -17.31 5.95 -0.86
N THR A 34 -17.06 4.67 -1.13
CA THR A 34 -15.92 4.22 -1.93
C THR A 34 -16.40 3.26 -3.01
N PRO A 35 -16.84 3.77 -4.16
CA PRO A 35 -17.38 2.94 -5.25
C PRO A 35 -16.36 1.98 -5.86
N ALA A 36 -15.05 2.25 -5.69
CA ALA A 36 -13.97 1.39 -6.10
C ALA A 36 -12.87 1.35 -5.03
N GLY A 37 -12.60 0.17 -4.49
CA GLY A 37 -11.59 -0.04 -3.47
C GLY A 37 -10.94 -1.41 -3.55
N TYR A 38 -9.74 -1.51 -2.99
CA TYR A 38 -8.86 -2.67 -3.10
C TYR A 38 -8.36 -3.12 -1.72
N CYS A 39 -8.28 -4.43 -1.54
CA CYS A 39 -7.59 -5.07 -0.43
C CYS A 39 -6.14 -5.33 -0.86
N VAL A 40 -5.16 -4.82 -0.11
CA VAL A 40 -3.74 -4.92 -0.42
C VAL A 40 -3.03 -5.67 0.69
N GLN A 41 -2.48 -6.84 0.37
CA GLN A 41 -1.64 -7.61 1.27
C GLN A 41 -0.20 -7.13 1.18
N LEU A 42 0.40 -6.83 2.33
CA LEU A 42 1.81 -6.48 2.42
C LEU A 42 2.69 -7.66 1.98
N ASP A 43 3.61 -7.42 1.04
CA ASP A 43 4.40 -8.47 0.39
C ASP A 43 5.87 -8.56 0.87
N THR A 44 6.28 -7.66 1.76
CA THR A 44 7.62 -7.67 2.36
C THR A 44 7.78 -8.67 3.51
N VAL A 45 6.68 -9.25 4.01
CA VAL A 45 6.69 -10.33 5.01
C VAL A 45 5.81 -11.50 4.55
N PRO A 46 6.18 -12.76 4.83
CA PRO A 46 5.34 -13.90 4.52
C PRO A 46 3.97 -13.79 5.20
N ASN A 47 2.90 -13.99 4.42
CA ASN A 47 1.51 -13.87 4.90
C ASN A 47 1.24 -12.54 5.63
N GLY A 48 1.77 -11.43 5.08
CA GLY A 48 1.58 -10.11 5.65
C GLY A 48 0.11 -9.73 5.83
N PRO A 49 -0.17 -8.74 6.69
CA PRO A 49 -1.52 -8.26 6.91
C PRO A 49 -2.13 -7.69 5.63
N VAL A 50 -3.46 -7.69 5.57
CA VAL A 50 -4.24 -7.07 4.50
C VAL A 50 -4.85 -5.78 5.02
N GLN A 51 -4.74 -4.69 4.25
CA GLN A 51 -5.45 -3.44 4.51
C GLN A 51 -6.25 -3.00 3.27
N ILE A 52 -7.30 -2.21 3.49
CA ILE A 52 -8.20 -1.75 2.42
C ILE A 52 -7.98 -0.27 2.11
N TYR A 53 -8.00 0.08 0.82
CA TYR A 53 -7.85 1.46 0.36
C TYR A 53 -8.76 1.79 -0.82
N PRO A 54 -9.25 3.04 -0.93
CA PRO A 54 -9.88 3.53 -2.15
C PRO A 54 -8.93 3.46 -3.35
N GLU A 55 -9.48 3.28 -4.56
CA GLU A 55 -8.71 3.26 -5.81
C GLU A 55 -7.78 4.47 -5.94
N ALA A 56 -8.29 5.65 -5.60
CA ALA A 56 -7.58 6.92 -5.73
C ALA A 56 -6.32 7.00 -4.85
N ALA A 57 -6.26 6.24 -3.75
CA ALA A 57 -5.10 6.24 -2.85
C ALA A 57 -3.93 5.39 -3.38
N LEU A 58 -4.14 4.60 -4.44
CA LEU A 58 -3.18 3.61 -4.92
C LEU A 58 -2.58 3.96 -6.28
N VAL A 59 -1.32 3.59 -6.44
CA VAL A 59 -0.58 3.64 -7.71
C VAL A 59 0.08 2.30 -7.99
N ALA A 60 0.10 1.90 -9.26
CA ALA A 60 0.81 0.70 -9.70
C ALA A 60 2.31 0.89 -9.54
N ILE A 61 2.99 -0.11 -8.99
CA ILE A 61 4.43 -0.22 -9.08
C ILE A 61 4.71 -0.96 -10.38
N LYS A 62 5.22 -0.24 -11.38
CA LYS A 62 5.81 -0.89 -12.55
C LYS A 62 7.05 -1.61 -12.08
N THR A 63 6.96 -2.91 -11.83
CA THR A 63 8.17 -3.72 -11.77
C THR A 63 8.83 -3.59 -13.14
N PRO A 64 10.10 -3.15 -13.25
CA PRO A 64 10.81 -3.26 -14.51
C PRO A 64 10.75 -4.73 -14.90
N VAL A 65 10.18 -5.01 -16.07
CA VAL A 65 10.15 -6.36 -16.62
C VAL A 65 11.61 -6.79 -16.69
N HIS A 66 11.98 -7.85 -15.96
CA HIS A 66 13.28 -8.48 -16.14
C HIS A 66 13.30 -9.05 -17.56
N VAL A 67 13.81 -8.27 -18.50
CA VAL A 67 14.24 -8.78 -19.81
C VAL A 67 15.43 -9.70 -19.54
N PRO A 68 15.36 -11.00 -19.89
CA PRO A 68 16.50 -11.88 -19.76
C PRO A 68 17.65 -11.30 -20.60
N GLY A 69 18.70 -10.79 -19.94
CA GLY A 69 19.87 -10.18 -20.58
C GLY A 69 20.06 -8.68 -20.37
N GLY A 70 19.13 -7.97 -19.72
CA GLY A 70 19.33 -6.57 -19.32
C GLY A 70 19.70 -6.47 -17.83
N MET A 71 20.95 -6.12 -17.52
CA MET A 71 21.35 -5.79 -16.15
C MET A 71 20.40 -4.74 -15.57
N PRO A 72 19.76 -4.98 -14.41
CA PRO A 72 19.00 -3.91 -13.76
C PRO A 72 20.00 -2.85 -13.29
N SER A 73 19.88 -1.64 -13.84
CA SER A 73 20.58 -0.48 -13.29
C SER A 73 20.05 -0.26 -11.87
N GLU A 74 20.94 -0.44 -10.90
CA GLU A 74 20.72 -0.25 -9.47
C GLU A 74 19.92 1.03 -9.20
N PRO A 75 18.79 0.98 -8.46
CA PRO A 75 18.10 2.21 -8.08
C PRO A 75 19.02 3.00 -7.15
N LYS A 76 19.30 4.27 -7.51
CA LYS A 76 20.13 5.20 -6.72
C LYS A 76 19.67 5.18 -5.26
N THR A 77 20.49 4.54 -4.43
CA THR A 77 20.27 4.14 -3.03
C THR A 77 19.85 5.29 -2.09
N ALA A 78 20.05 6.55 -2.50
CA ALA A 78 19.72 7.73 -1.72
C ALA A 78 18.22 8.08 -1.68
N GLU A 79 17.44 7.82 -2.74
CA GLU A 79 16.02 8.22 -2.79
C GLU A 79 15.09 7.20 -2.09
N ALA A 80 15.46 5.91 -2.11
CA ALA A 80 14.70 4.84 -1.45
C ALA A 80 14.77 4.95 0.08
N LEU A 81 15.92 5.32 0.64
CA LEU A 81 16.12 5.49 2.08
C LEU A 81 15.39 6.75 2.62
N ALA A 82 15.37 7.84 1.84
CA ALA A 82 14.65 9.05 2.22
C ALA A 82 13.13 8.83 2.34
N HIS A 83 12.54 7.98 1.49
CA HIS A 83 11.10 7.65 1.53
C HIS A 83 10.74 6.76 2.74
N ILE A 84 11.64 5.86 3.16
CA ILE A 84 11.45 4.99 4.33
C ILE A 84 11.46 5.82 5.63
N ILE A 85 12.34 6.82 5.74
CA ILE A 85 12.50 7.65 6.95
C ILE A 85 11.32 8.61 7.17
N ASP A 86 10.68 9.10 6.11
CA ASP A 86 9.49 9.95 6.22
C ASP A 86 8.26 9.16 6.73
N CYS A 87 8.13 7.90 6.32
CA CYS A 87 6.99 7.05 6.68
C CYS A 87 6.98 6.60 8.14
N ALA A 88 8.16 6.47 8.78
CA ALA A 88 8.27 6.06 10.18
C ALA A 88 7.81 7.15 11.17
N LYS A 89 7.75 8.43 10.75
CA LYS A 89 7.42 9.55 11.64
C LYS A 89 5.93 9.72 11.93
N VAL A 90 5.03 9.03 11.20
CA VAL A 90 3.57 9.14 11.39
C VAL A 90 3.01 8.04 12.31
N GLN A 91 3.80 7.03 12.69
CA GLN A 91 3.29 5.82 13.36
C GLN A 91 3.26 5.84 14.90
N ILE A 92 3.44 6.99 15.54
CA ILE A 92 3.30 7.06 17.01
C ILE A 92 2.39 8.22 17.41
N ALA A 93 1.08 8.05 17.19
CA ALA A 93 0.10 8.73 18.05
C ALA A 93 -0.07 7.87 19.32
N PRO A 94 0.04 8.44 20.53
CA PRO A 94 -0.18 7.67 21.74
C PRO A 94 -1.64 7.18 21.80
N ILE A 95 -1.82 5.90 22.09
CA ILE A 95 -3.11 5.35 22.51
C ILE A 95 -3.43 6.03 23.85
N ILE A 96 -4.22 7.10 23.84
CA ILE A 96 -4.80 7.65 25.06
C ILE A 96 -5.95 6.72 25.44
N THR A 97 -5.68 5.79 26.35
CA THR A 97 -6.75 5.08 27.07
C THR A 97 -7.42 6.09 27.99
N SER A 98 -8.59 6.61 27.63
CA SER A 98 -9.48 7.28 28.56
C SER A 98 -10.05 6.23 29.52
N GLY A 99 -9.32 5.98 30.62
CA GLY A 99 -9.88 5.27 31.77
C GLY A 99 -10.88 6.19 32.45
N GLY A 100 -12.17 5.97 32.18
CA GLY A 100 -13.25 6.47 33.01
C GLY A 100 -13.24 5.67 34.32
N GLY A 101 -12.93 6.35 35.43
CA GLY A 101 -13.16 5.84 36.77
C GLY A 101 -14.48 6.39 37.29
N ASP A 102 -15.48 5.52 37.40
CA ASP A 102 -16.67 5.74 38.21
C ASP A 102 -16.56 4.82 39.44
N ALA A 103 -16.21 5.41 40.59
CA ALA A 103 -16.51 4.93 41.95
C ALA A 103 -16.26 6.06 42.96
#